data_AF-A0A7J0E4J2-F1
#
_entry.id   AF-A0A7J0E4J2-F1
#
_cell.length_a   1.000
_cell.length_b   1.000
_cell.length_c   1.000
_cell.angle_alpha   90.00
_cell.angle_beta   90.00
_cell.angle_gamma   90.00
#
_symmetry.space_group_name_H-M   'P 1'
#
loop_
_entity.id
_entity.type
_entity.pdbx_description
1 polymer ?
#
loop_
_entity_poly.entity_id
_entity_poly.type
_entity_poly.pdbx_seq_one_letter_code
_entity_poly.pdbx_strand_id
1 'polypeptide(L)'
;MTVRCDLSEYAFVMDNEWSNWWSELVRWHKLKAMDVVRFYRPVQPLQENHDLIDFVKRSQQVASIPEFRRENYLFQVQVTAASIMSGRLIVPAEAVRSHFSAVGIPSESHGMERLYFTDAQNKEWIVEIMVYGSNNPAYMLILDAAFVSEYKLENEDAIKFYKPVQPLNSRHFLIKFVKEVRLGLIRVHRGVEGDVDDSGQGGGRRDDGTRGDSNNEVVVTVVAGRGRDLVGNICAA
;
A
#
# COMPACT_ATOMS: atom_id res chain seq x y z
N MET A 1 -3.74 12.82 35.03
CA MET A 1 -4.44 12.60 33.74
C MET A 1 -5.09 11.23 33.83
N THR A 2 -6.41 11.17 33.70
CA THR A 2 -7.13 9.88 33.68
C THR A 2 -7.54 9.61 32.25
N VAL A 3 -6.95 8.58 31.67
CA VAL A 3 -7.38 8.07 30.36
C VAL A 3 -8.40 6.97 30.64
N ARG A 4 -9.63 7.18 30.21
CA ARG A 4 -10.66 6.14 30.22
C ARG A 4 -10.75 5.53 28.82
N CYS A 5 -10.91 4.23 28.76
CA CYS A 5 -11.23 3.56 27.51
C CYS A 5 -12.76 3.53 27.37
N ASP A 6 -13.30 4.24 26.38
CA ASP A 6 -14.69 4.12 26.00
C ASP A 6 -14.81 2.99 24.98
N LEU A 7 -15.34 1.86 25.47
CA LEU A 7 -15.52 0.66 24.67
C LEU A 7 -16.62 0.81 23.60
N SER A 8 -17.53 1.79 23.73
CA SER A 8 -18.59 2.01 22.75
C SER A 8 -18.06 2.68 21.48
N GLU A 9 -17.08 3.58 21.63
CA GLU A 9 -16.44 4.29 20.52
C GLU A 9 -15.08 3.68 20.12
N TYR A 10 -14.61 2.65 20.85
CA TYR A 10 -13.25 2.13 20.75
C TYR A 10 -12.19 3.24 20.85
N ALA A 11 -12.45 4.24 21.69
CA ALA A 11 -11.64 5.44 21.82
C ALA A 11 -11.12 5.60 23.26
N PHE A 12 -10.00 6.30 23.39
CA PHE A 12 -9.53 6.75 24.70
C PHE A 12 -10.09 8.15 24.97
N VAL A 13 -10.97 8.24 25.97
CA VAL A 13 -11.54 9.49 26.45
C VAL A 13 -10.66 10.02 27.57
N MET A 14 -10.11 11.21 27.39
CA MET A 14 -9.36 11.90 28.43
C MET A 14 -10.31 12.80 29.21
N ASP A 15 -10.58 12.45 30.46
CA ASP A 15 -11.51 13.22 31.28
C ASP A 15 -10.93 14.57 31.69
N ASN A 16 -11.72 15.61 31.44
CA ASN A 16 -11.36 17.02 31.55
C ASN A 16 -11.45 17.57 32.99
N GLU A 17 -11.28 16.75 34.04
CA GLU A 17 -11.21 17.30 35.40
C GLU A 17 -10.04 18.32 35.56
N TRP A 18 -9.09 18.31 34.61
CA TRP A 18 -8.03 19.31 34.43
C TRP A 18 -8.23 20.08 33.10
N SER A 19 -9.39 20.73 32.95
CA SER A 19 -10.04 21.18 31.70
C SER A 19 -9.22 22.02 30.69
N ASN A 20 -8.02 22.47 31.01
CA ASN A 20 -7.20 23.27 30.10
C ASN A 20 -5.98 22.54 29.52
N TRP A 21 -5.58 21.40 30.07
CA TRP A 21 -4.31 20.77 29.67
C TRP A 21 -4.33 20.30 28.21
N TRP A 22 -5.44 19.72 27.73
CA TRP A 22 -5.54 19.25 26.35
C TRP A 22 -5.51 20.42 25.37
N SER A 23 -6.26 21.48 25.68
CA SER A 23 -6.24 22.73 24.92
C SER A 23 -4.84 23.35 24.90
N GLU A 24 -4.11 23.33 26.02
CA GLU A 24 -2.72 23.77 26.11
C GLU A 24 -1.78 22.91 25.27
N LEU A 25 -1.92 21.60 25.32
CA LEU A 25 -1.11 20.66 24.55
C LEU A 25 -1.36 20.82 23.04
N VAL A 26 -2.63 20.89 22.61
CA VAL A 26 -3.02 21.20 21.22
C VAL A 26 -2.41 22.53 20.78
N ARG A 27 -2.45 23.55 21.65
CA ARG A 27 -1.88 24.88 21.37
C ARG A 27 -0.35 24.86 21.30
N TRP A 28 0.33 24.24 22.27
CA TRP A 28 1.79 24.16 22.35
C TRP A 28 2.38 23.40 21.17
N HIS A 29 1.77 22.27 20.82
CA HIS A 29 2.22 21.44 19.72
C HIS A 29 1.62 21.83 18.37
N LYS A 30 0.71 22.82 18.34
CA LYS A 30 0.00 23.28 17.13
C LYS A 30 -0.69 22.12 16.40
N LEU A 31 -1.36 21.26 17.16
CA LEU A 31 -2.05 20.10 16.60
C LEU A 31 -3.25 20.56 15.79
N LYS A 32 -3.48 19.91 14.65
CA LYS A 32 -4.62 20.09 13.77
C LYS A 32 -5.51 18.85 13.82
N ALA A 33 -6.73 18.99 13.29
CA ALA A 33 -7.58 17.83 13.04
C ALA A 33 -6.79 16.77 12.24
N MET A 34 -6.88 15.51 12.69
CA MET A 34 -6.17 14.35 12.12
C MET A 34 -4.67 14.24 12.43
N ASP A 35 -4.08 15.14 13.22
CA ASP A 35 -2.76 14.87 13.80
C ASP A 35 -2.86 13.73 14.81
N VAL A 36 -1.87 12.85 14.84
CA VAL A 36 -1.87 11.67 15.71
C VAL A 36 -1.03 11.95 16.93
N VAL A 37 -1.62 11.75 18.11
CA VAL A 37 -0.91 11.74 19.39
C VAL A 37 -0.68 10.29 19.77
N ARG A 38 0.59 9.90 19.92
CA ARG A 38 0.97 8.54 20.32
C ARG A 38 1.43 8.55 21.76
N PHE A 39 0.98 7.55 22.51
CA PHE A 39 1.41 7.30 23.88
C PHE A 39 2.23 6.02 23.89
N TYR A 40 3.43 6.07 24.46
CA TYR A 40 4.31 4.90 24.57
C TYR A 40 4.67 4.63 26.01
N ARG A 41 4.67 3.35 26.39
CA ARG A 41 5.29 2.93 27.65
C ARG A 41 6.80 2.79 27.43
N PRO A 42 7.65 3.54 28.13
CA PRO A 42 9.09 3.41 28.00
C PRO A 42 9.57 2.05 28.49
N VAL A 43 10.66 1.54 27.89
CA VAL A 43 11.27 0.24 28.26
C VAL A 43 11.69 0.20 29.72
N GLN A 44 12.10 1.35 30.27
CA GLN A 44 12.44 1.52 31.68
C GLN A 44 11.65 2.73 32.22
N PRO A 45 10.43 2.52 32.74
CA PRO A 45 9.67 3.61 33.33
C PRO A 45 10.37 4.11 34.60
N LEU A 46 10.62 5.41 34.68
CA LEU A 46 11.19 6.07 35.87
C LEU A 46 10.23 6.04 37.07
N GLN A 47 8.92 5.97 36.79
CA GLN A 47 7.84 5.96 37.77
C GLN A 47 6.68 5.11 37.22
N GLU A 48 5.84 4.58 38.13
CA GLU A 48 4.58 3.95 37.73
C GLU A 48 3.71 4.96 36.97
N ASN A 49 3.16 4.56 35.82
CA ASN A 49 2.36 5.40 34.91
C ASN A 49 3.13 6.52 34.18
N HIS A 50 4.44 6.36 34.01
CA HIS A 50 5.21 7.25 33.13
C HIS A 50 5.06 6.82 31.66
N ASP A 51 4.34 7.60 30.87
CA ASP A 51 4.19 7.41 29.42
C ASP A 51 4.91 8.53 28.64
N LEU A 52 5.51 8.18 27.51
CA LEU A 52 6.07 9.12 26.55
C LEU A 52 4.97 9.53 25.56
N ILE A 53 4.92 10.82 25.23
CA ILE A 53 3.97 11.37 24.26
C ILE A 53 4.73 11.83 23.02
N ASP A 54 4.25 11.44 21.84
CA ASP A 54 4.78 11.87 20.55
C ASP A 54 3.65 12.43 19.67
N PHE A 55 4.02 13.37 18.79
CA PHE A 55 3.08 14.15 17.99
C PHE A 55 3.42 14.03 16.52
N VAL A 56 2.60 13.28 15.79
CA VAL A 56 2.77 13.07 14.34
C VAL A 56 1.86 14.04 13.60
N LYS A 57 2.46 15.10 13.04
CA LYS A 57 1.74 16.14 12.28
C LYS A 57 1.47 15.71 10.85
N ARG A 58 0.21 15.69 10.44
CA ARG A 58 -0.22 15.28 9.10
C ARG A 58 0.19 16.27 8.01
N SER A 59 0.23 17.57 8.33
CA SER A 59 0.44 18.61 7.31
C SER A 59 1.88 18.77 6.84
N GLN A 60 2.85 18.05 7.42
CA GLN A 60 4.26 18.22 7.08
C GLN A 60 4.83 17.12 6.18
N GLN A 61 4.22 15.93 6.08
CA GLN A 61 4.76 14.87 5.26
C GLN A 61 3.68 13.88 4.77
N VAL A 62 3.25 14.04 3.51
CA VAL A 62 3.04 12.87 2.63
C VAL A 62 4.41 12.23 2.26
N ALA A 63 5.52 12.81 2.72
CA ALA A 63 6.83 12.21 2.67
C ALA A 63 6.88 11.01 3.62
N SER A 64 6.44 9.87 3.10
CA SER A 64 6.74 8.50 3.53
C SER A 64 7.03 8.30 5.02
N ILE A 65 6.17 7.56 5.71
CA ILE A 65 6.48 6.97 7.02
C ILE A 65 7.94 6.47 6.99
N PRO A 66 8.84 7.03 7.83
CA PRO A 66 10.27 6.83 7.70
C PRO A 66 10.67 5.36 7.85
N GLU A 67 9.78 4.52 8.33
CA GLU A 67 9.93 3.08 8.42
C GLU A 67 9.81 2.35 7.06
N PHE A 68 9.26 2.95 6.00
CA PHE A 68 9.24 2.36 4.64
C PHE A 68 10.59 2.50 3.91
N ARG A 69 11.67 2.10 4.57
CA ARG A 69 13.02 2.06 4.00
C ARG A 69 13.44 0.63 3.70
N ARG A 70 14.53 0.49 2.96
CA ARG A 70 15.07 -0.81 2.55
C ARG A 70 15.50 -1.66 3.74
N GLU A 71 16.00 -1.05 4.80
CA GLU A 71 16.50 -1.74 5.99
C GLU A 71 15.38 -2.44 6.77
N ASN A 72 14.15 -1.95 6.64
CA ASN A 72 12.97 -2.52 7.29
C ASN A 72 12.17 -3.45 6.37
N TYR A 73 12.56 -3.59 5.10
CA TYR A 73 11.86 -4.45 4.15
C TYR A 73 11.96 -5.91 4.58
N LEU A 74 10.81 -6.60 4.58
CA LEU A 74 10.73 -8.02 4.93
C LEU A 74 10.63 -8.87 3.65
N PHE A 75 9.54 -8.71 2.91
CA PHE A 75 9.27 -9.45 1.68
C PHE A 75 8.17 -8.74 0.87
N GLN A 76 7.86 -9.27 -0.31
CA GLN A 76 6.73 -8.82 -1.12
C GLN A 76 5.93 -10.01 -1.65
N VAL A 77 4.66 -9.78 -1.89
CA VAL A 77 3.75 -10.75 -2.52
C VAL A 77 3.10 -10.09 -3.72
N GLN A 78 3.17 -10.75 -4.88
CA GLN A 78 2.41 -10.34 -6.06
C GLN A 78 0.96 -10.77 -5.89
N VAL A 79 0.05 -9.84 -6.17
CA VAL A 79 -1.38 -10.03 -6.13
C VAL A 79 -1.80 -10.70 -7.42
N THR A 80 -2.52 -11.81 -7.31
CA THR A 80 -3.10 -12.51 -8.47
C THR A 80 -4.57 -12.17 -8.62
N ALA A 81 -5.11 -12.32 -9.84
CA ALA A 81 -6.55 -12.21 -10.09
C ALA A 81 -7.38 -13.11 -9.15
N ALA A 82 -6.90 -14.35 -8.91
CA ALA A 82 -7.53 -15.27 -7.97
C ALA A 82 -7.53 -14.74 -6.53
N SER A 83 -6.44 -14.13 -6.09
CA SER A 83 -6.34 -13.50 -4.76
C SER A 83 -7.30 -12.33 -4.59
N ILE A 84 -7.46 -11.50 -5.62
CA ILE A 84 -8.41 -10.37 -5.62
C ILE A 84 -9.84 -10.89 -5.53
N MET A 85 -10.20 -11.83 -6.41
CA MET A 85 -11.55 -12.39 -6.47
C MET A 85 -11.97 -13.09 -5.18
N SER A 86 -11.03 -13.79 -4.53
CA SER A 86 -11.30 -14.55 -3.32
C SER A 86 -11.09 -13.77 -2.02
N GLY A 87 -10.48 -12.58 -2.09
CA GLY A 87 -10.03 -11.83 -0.90
C GLY A 87 -8.95 -12.58 -0.11
N ARG A 88 -8.15 -13.43 -0.77
CA ARG A 88 -7.18 -14.31 -0.11
C ARG A 88 -5.79 -14.16 -0.71
N LEU A 89 -4.84 -13.70 0.09
CA LEU A 89 -3.45 -13.56 -0.32
C LEU A 89 -2.63 -14.73 0.22
N ILE A 90 -2.00 -15.51 -0.68
CA ILE A 90 -1.10 -16.59 -0.29
C ILE A 90 0.27 -16.00 0.02
N VAL A 91 0.76 -16.25 1.24
CA VAL A 91 2.06 -15.76 1.71
C VAL A 91 3.06 -16.93 1.74
N PRO A 92 4.29 -16.74 1.24
CA PRO A 92 5.32 -17.77 1.32
C PRO A 92 5.57 -18.23 2.76
N ALA A 93 5.61 -19.54 2.97
CA ALA A 93 5.80 -20.12 4.30
C ALA A 93 7.12 -19.68 4.96
N GLU A 94 8.19 -19.56 4.18
CA GLU A 94 9.50 -19.08 4.67
C GLU A 94 9.42 -17.64 5.18
N ALA A 95 8.68 -16.78 4.50
CA ALA A 95 8.50 -15.38 4.90
C ALA A 95 7.72 -15.28 6.22
N VAL A 96 6.65 -16.07 6.38
CA VAL A 96 5.86 -16.12 7.62
C VAL A 96 6.72 -16.62 8.79
N ARG A 97 7.43 -17.73 8.63
CA ARG A 97 8.28 -18.28 9.71
C ARG A 97 9.40 -17.33 10.11
N SER A 98 9.98 -16.62 9.14
CA SER A 98 11.11 -15.71 9.39
C SER A 98 10.69 -14.38 10.01
N HIS A 99 9.49 -13.89 9.69
CA HIS A 99 9.11 -12.51 10.02
C HIS A 99 7.88 -12.39 10.91
N PHE A 100 7.00 -13.40 10.92
CA PHE A 100 5.80 -13.45 11.74
C PHE A 100 5.95 -14.49 12.87
N SER A 101 7.12 -14.56 13.50
CA SER A 101 7.41 -15.56 14.55
C SER A 101 6.51 -15.45 15.78
N ALA A 102 5.83 -14.31 15.98
CA ALA A 102 4.82 -14.11 17.01
C ALA A 102 3.45 -14.70 16.67
N VAL A 103 3.27 -15.21 15.44
CA VAL A 103 2.08 -15.92 15.01
C VAL A 103 2.21 -17.35 15.47
N GLY A 104 1.60 -17.62 16.61
CA GLY A 104 1.68 -18.90 17.30
C GLY A 104 0.60 -19.86 16.82
N ILE A 105 0.22 -19.86 15.54
CA ILE A 105 -0.82 -20.74 15.01
C ILE A 105 -0.31 -22.18 15.13
N PRO A 106 -0.85 -22.99 16.07
CA PRO A 106 -0.51 -24.40 16.11
C PRO A 106 -0.95 -25.02 14.77
N SER A 107 -0.08 -25.81 14.14
CA SER A 107 -0.37 -26.46 12.84
C SER A 107 -1.62 -27.35 12.86
N GLU A 108 -2.14 -27.69 14.04
CA GLU A 108 -3.24 -28.62 14.24
C GLU A 108 -4.59 -27.93 14.48
N SER A 109 -4.63 -26.63 14.79
CA SER A 109 -5.85 -26.03 15.36
C SER A 109 -6.82 -25.38 14.37
N HIS A 110 -6.52 -25.37 13.07
CA HIS A 110 -7.22 -24.51 12.10
C HIS A 110 -7.37 -23.05 12.58
N GLY A 111 -6.50 -22.63 13.51
CA GLY A 111 -6.63 -21.35 14.19
C GLY A 111 -6.41 -20.20 13.23
N MET A 112 -7.30 -19.21 13.31
CA MET A 112 -7.07 -17.90 12.73
C MET A 112 -6.39 -17.02 13.77
N GLU A 113 -5.39 -16.26 13.35
CA GLU A 113 -4.80 -15.20 14.17
C GLU A 113 -4.99 -13.85 13.50
N ARG A 114 -4.95 -12.79 14.29
CA ARG A 114 -5.05 -11.40 13.81
C ARG A 114 -3.66 -10.78 13.72
N LEU A 115 -3.38 -10.21 12.55
CA LEU A 115 -2.26 -9.32 12.29
C LEU A 115 -2.76 -7.89 12.17
N TYR A 116 -1.94 -6.96 12.62
CA TYR A 116 -2.21 -5.53 12.53
C TYR A 116 -1.24 -4.93 11.51
N PHE A 117 -1.76 -4.25 10.51
CA PHE A 117 -0.97 -3.60 9.47
C PHE A 117 -1.22 -2.10 9.46
N THR A 118 -0.16 -1.30 9.38
CA THR A 118 -0.28 0.14 9.11
C THR A 118 0.25 0.42 7.70
N ASP A 119 -0.54 1.14 6.90
CA ASP A 119 -0.18 1.47 5.53
C ASP A 119 0.67 2.75 5.40
N ALA A 120 1.02 3.13 4.17
CA ALA A 120 1.75 4.36 3.87
C ALA A 120 1.01 5.66 4.24
N GLN A 121 -0.30 5.61 4.46
CA GLN A 121 -1.15 6.73 4.86
C GLN A 121 -1.45 6.73 6.37
N ASN A 122 -0.78 5.85 7.13
CA ASN A 122 -1.01 5.62 8.56
C ASN A 122 -2.46 5.17 8.87
N LYS A 123 -3.07 4.44 7.93
CA LYS A 123 -4.34 3.74 8.11
C LYS A 123 -4.05 2.33 8.62
N GLU A 124 -4.76 1.95 9.68
CA GLU A 124 -4.64 0.63 10.31
C GLU A 124 -5.59 -0.38 9.66
N TRP A 125 -5.11 -1.61 9.53
CA TRP A 125 -5.84 -2.75 8.96
C TRP A 125 -5.68 -3.96 9.85
N ILE A 126 -6.80 -4.59 10.21
CA ILE A 126 -6.82 -5.86 10.93
C ILE A 126 -7.04 -6.95 9.89
N VAL A 127 -6.09 -7.87 9.79
CA VAL A 127 -6.09 -8.93 8.77
C VAL A 127 -5.91 -10.27 9.46
N GLU A 128 -6.74 -11.24 9.10
CA GLU A 128 -6.64 -12.58 9.66
C GLU A 128 -5.64 -13.41 8.86
N ILE A 129 -4.80 -14.17 9.56
CA ILE A 129 -3.88 -15.15 8.98
C ILE A 129 -4.29 -16.55 9.42
N MET A 130 -4.32 -17.48 8.47
CA MET A 130 -4.58 -18.90 8.73
C MET A 130 -3.57 -19.79 8.00
N VAL A 131 -3.40 -21.00 8.51
CA VAL A 131 -2.58 -22.06 7.92
C VAL A 131 -3.48 -23.12 7.30
N TYR A 132 -3.19 -23.54 6.07
CA TYR A 132 -3.90 -24.64 5.42
C TYR A 132 -2.94 -25.66 4.81
N GLY A 133 -3.36 -26.93 4.80
CA GLY A 133 -2.56 -28.06 4.34
C GLY A 133 -1.67 -28.65 5.44
N SER A 134 -1.71 -29.98 5.59
CA SER A 134 -0.95 -30.70 6.62
C SER A 134 0.51 -30.93 6.26
N ASN A 135 0.78 -31.33 5.01
CA ASN A 135 2.13 -31.73 4.58
C ASN A 135 2.98 -30.58 4.02
N ASN A 136 2.32 -29.55 3.48
CA ASN A 136 2.97 -28.36 2.98
C ASN A 136 2.13 -27.14 3.38
N PRO A 137 2.30 -26.64 4.62
CA PRO A 137 1.46 -25.59 5.15
C PRO A 137 1.65 -24.32 4.31
N ALA A 138 0.56 -23.87 3.72
CA ALA A 138 0.49 -22.58 3.06
C ALA A 138 -0.23 -21.59 3.99
N TYR A 139 0.27 -20.36 4.00
CA TYR A 139 -0.26 -19.31 4.84
C TYR A 139 -1.11 -18.38 4.00
N MET A 140 -2.26 -18.01 4.52
CA MET A 140 -3.24 -17.19 3.82
C MET A 140 -3.61 -15.99 4.67
N LEU A 141 -3.51 -14.80 4.11
CA LEU A 141 -4.10 -13.59 4.67
C LEU A 141 -5.51 -13.41 4.08
N ILE A 142 -6.49 -13.21 4.95
CA ILE A 142 -7.87 -12.92 4.58
C ILE A 142 -8.03 -11.40 4.55
N LEU A 143 -8.16 -10.86 3.35
CA LEU A 143 -8.30 -9.44 3.09
C LEU A 143 -9.77 -9.06 3.06
N ASP A 144 -10.14 -8.02 3.81
CA ASP A 144 -11.48 -7.44 3.75
C ASP A 144 -11.76 -6.86 2.34
N ALA A 145 -13.01 -6.92 1.89
CA ALA A 145 -13.47 -6.24 0.68
C ALA A 145 -13.18 -4.73 0.73
N ALA A 146 -13.25 -4.10 1.92
CA ALA A 146 -12.84 -2.71 2.12
C ALA A 146 -11.35 -2.49 1.79
N PHE A 147 -10.48 -3.45 2.15
CA PHE A 147 -9.05 -3.40 1.85
C PHE A 147 -8.79 -3.45 0.35
N VAL A 148 -9.42 -4.38 -0.36
CA VAL A 148 -9.22 -4.57 -1.81
C VAL A 148 -9.71 -3.36 -2.60
N SER A 149 -10.88 -2.82 -2.23
CA SER A 149 -11.50 -1.68 -2.92
C SER A 149 -10.77 -0.36 -2.68
N GLU A 150 -10.24 -0.11 -1.47
CA GLU A 150 -9.48 1.10 -1.13
C GLU A 150 -8.29 1.31 -2.07
N TYR A 151 -7.48 0.27 -2.28
CA TYR A 151 -6.25 0.35 -3.09
C TYR A 151 -6.45 -0.02 -4.56
N LYS A 152 -7.68 -0.37 -4.95
CA LYS A 152 -8.07 -0.80 -6.29
C LYS A 152 -7.10 -1.84 -6.86
N LEU A 153 -6.74 -2.85 -6.06
CA LEU A 153 -5.67 -3.80 -6.42
C LEU A 153 -5.99 -4.51 -7.75
N GLU A 154 -4.99 -4.59 -8.62
CA GLU A 154 -5.06 -5.26 -9.92
C GLU A 154 -4.13 -6.48 -9.94
N ASN A 155 -4.39 -7.39 -10.88
CA ASN A 155 -3.49 -8.52 -11.12
C ASN A 155 -2.08 -8.01 -11.45
N GLU A 156 -1.07 -8.61 -10.82
CA GLU A 156 0.37 -8.28 -10.88
C GLU A 156 0.82 -7.14 -9.97
N ASP A 157 -0.10 -6.39 -9.34
CA ASP A 157 0.29 -5.44 -8.29
C ASP A 157 1.06 -6.16 -7.17
N ALA A 158 1.90 -5.44 -6.43
CA ALA A 158 2.65 -6.01 -5.32
C ALA A 158 2.30 -5.35 -3.99
N ILE A 159 2.19 -6.19 -2.95
CA ILE A 159 2.12 -5.75 -1.55
C ILE A 159 3.49 -6.01 -0.92
N LYS A 160 4.14 -4.95 -0.46
CA LYS A 160 5.42 -5.01 0.26
C LYS A 160 5.18 -4.93 1.76
N PHE A 161 5.85 -5.80 2.50
CA PHE A 161 5.76 -5.90 3.96
C PHE A 161 7.04 -5.38 4.60
N TYR A 162 6.90 -4.63 5.70
CA TYR A 162 8.02 -4.03 6.42
C TYR A 162 7.88 -4.23 7.93
N LYS A 163 9.03 -4.23 8.61
CA LYS A 163 9.13 -4.24 10.06
C LYS A 163 8.94 -2.80 10.59
N PRO A 164 8.06 -2.57 11.56
CA PRO A 164 8.00 -1.29 12.23
C PRO A 164 9.23 -1.10 13.12
N VAL A 165 9.73 0.13 13.21
CA VAL A 165 10.82 0.47 14.15
C VAL A 165 10.30 0.43 15.59
N GLN A 166 9.05 0.86 15.79
CA GLN A 166 8.37 0.83 17.08
C GLN A 166 7.00 0.16 16.91
N PRO A 167 6.93 -1.18 16.96
CA PRO A 167 5.67 -1.89 16.87
C PRO A 167 4.73 -1.54 18.02
N LEU A 168 3.43 -1.37 17.74
CA LEU A 168 2.39 -1.24 18.78
C LEU A 168 2.27 -2.54 19.61
N ASN A 169 2.49 -3.69 18.96
CA ASN A 169 2.56 -5.01 19.57
C ASN A 169 3.37 -5.97 18.67
N SER A 170 3.67 -7.17 19.15
CA SER A 170 4.47 -8.16 18.41
C SER A 170 3.87 -8.65 17.09
N ARG A 171 2.60 -8.32 16.81
CA ARG A 171 1.85 -8.68 15.59
C ARG A 171 1.56 -7.46 14.71
N HIS A 172 2.20 -6.33 14.99
CA HIS A 172 2.10 -5.12 14.18
C HIS A 172 3.19 -5.09 13.09
N PHE A 173 2.77 -4.84 11.86
CA PHE A 173 3.62 -4.75 10.67
C PHE A 173 3.23 -3.55 9.82
N LEU A 174 4.06 -3.20 8.83
CA LEU A 174 3.73 -2.14 7.87
C LEU A 174 3.54 -2.73 6.48
N ILE A 175 2.64 -2.11 5.70
CA ILE A 175 2.38 -2.50 4.31
C ILE A 175 2.47 -1.33 3.35
N LYS A 176 2.98 -1.59 2.15
CA LYS A 176 3.01 -0.62 1.06
C LYS A 176 2.58 -1.29 -0.24
N PHE A 177 1.65 -0.65 -0.92
CA PHE A 177 1.18 -1.09 -2.23
C PHE A 177 2.04 -0.50 -3.34
N VAL A 178 2.39 -1.33 -4.31
CA VAL A 178 3.13 -0.94 -5.50
C VAL A 178 2.32 -1.37 -6.71
N LYS A 179 1.85 -0.39 -7.47
CA LYS A 179 1.19 -0.63 -8.75
C LYS A 179 2.20 -1.14 -9.75
N GLU A 180 1.89 -2.25 -10.40
CA GLU A 180 2.72 -2.70 -11.50
C GLU A 180 2.53 -1.74 -12.66
N VAL A 181 3.63 -1.13 -13.13
CA VAL A 181 3.57 -0.29 -14.31
C VAL A 181 3.49 -1.22 -15.49
N ARG A 182 2.27 -1.50 -15.95
CA ARG A 182 2.08 -2.05 -17.28
C ARG A 182 2.64 -1.01 -18.24
N LEU A 183 3.85 -1.26 -18.72
CA LEU A 183 4.35 -0.67 -19.96
C LEU A 183 3.34 -1.11 -21.00
N GLY A 184 2.31 -0.28 -21.18
CA GLY A 184 1.24 -0.58 -22.09
C GLY A 184 1.90 -0.99 -23.38
N LEU A 185 1.50 -2.13 -23.93
CA LEU A 185 1.52 -2.30 -25.36
C LEU A 185 0.92 -1.00 -25.89
N ILE A 186 1.78 -0.10 -26.38
CA ILE A 186 1.35 1.05 -27.13
C ILE A 186 0.66 0.37 -28.30
N ARG A 187 -0.67 0.26 -28.23
CA ARG A 187 -1.47 -0.10 -29.39
C ARG A 187 -1.25 1.05 -30.34
N VAL A 188 -0.25 0.90 -31.20
CA VAL A 188 -0.08 1.71 -32.38
C VAL A 188 -1.35 1.43 -33.17
N HIS A 189 -2.38 2.23 -32.94
CA HIS A 189 -3.46 2.36 -33.87
C HIS A 189 -2.81 2.90 -35.13
N ARG A 190 -2.41 1.98 -36.00
CA ARG A 190 -2.10 2.27 -37.39
C ARG A 190 -3.39 2.84 -37.94
N GLY A 191 -3.51 4.17 -37.91
CA GLY A 191 -4.53 4.90 -38.62
C GLY A 191 -4.38 4.51 -40.07
N VAL A 192 -5.23 3.60 -40.53
CA VAL A 192 -5.55 3.53 -41.94
C VAL A 192 -6.55 4.66 -42.09
N GLU A 193 -6.06 5.85 -42.42
CA GLU A 193 -6.87 6.88 -43.06
C GLU A 193 -7.36 6.26 -44.37
N GLY A 194 -8.52 5.62 -44.30
CA GLY A 194 -9.32 5.32 -45.47
C GLY A 194 -10.11 6.57 -45.77
N ASP A 195 -9.57 7.42 -46.65
CA ASP A 195 -10.36 8.39 -47.38
C ASP A 195 -11.43 7.61 -48.16
N VAL A 196 -12.66 7.69 -47.67
CA VAL A 196 -13.85 7.24 -48.39
C VAL A 196 -14.20 8.35 -49.36
N ASP A 197 -13.58 8.29 -50.53
CA ASP A 197 -14.05 9.05 -51.69
C ASP A 197 -15.16 8.30 -52.43
N ASP A 198 -16.06 9.15 -52.86
CA ASP A 198 -17.36 8.98 -53.47
C ASP A 198 -17.30 8.45 -54.92
N SER A 199 -18.37 7.75 -55.31
CA SER A 199 -18.88 7.55 -56.68
C SER A 199 -18.08 6.72 -57.71
N GLY A 200 -18.77 5.79 -58.39
CA GLY A 200 -18.45 5.44 -59.79
C GLY A 200 -18.55 3.97 -60.21
N GLN A 201 -19.57 3.65 -61.01
CA GLN A 201 -19.66 2.45 -61.84
C GLN A 201 -18.49 2.31 -62.84
N GLY A 202 -18.06 1.08 -63.12
CA GLY A 202 -17.37 0.77 -64.38
C GLY A 202 -16.52 -0.50 -64.33
N GLY A 203 -16.88 -1.50 -65.14
CA GLY A 203 -16.12 -2.75 -65.26
C GLY A 203 -14.84 -2.60 -66.10
N GLY A 204 -13.90 -3.53 -65.90
CA GLY A 204 -12.71 -3.65 -66.73
C GLY A 204 -11.72 -4.67 -66.19
N ARG A 205 -11.36 -5.65 -67.02
CA ARG A 205 -10.37 -6.71 -66.78
C ARG A 205 -8.93 -6.20 -66.86
N ARG A 206 -8.00 -7.06 -66.40
CA ARG A 206 -6.53 -7.12 -66.64
C ARG A 206 -5.73 -6.20 -65.72
N ASP A 207 -4.48 -6.45 -65.38
CA ASP A 207 -3.57 -7.59 -65.27
C ASP A 207 -2.31 -6.95 -64.63
N ASP A 208 -1.44 -7.80 -64.09
CA ASP A 208 -0.02 -7.52 -63.89
C ASP A 208 0.39 -6.56 -62.76
N GLY A 209 1.41 -6.99 -62.03
CA GLY A 209 1.76 -6.47 -60.73
C GLY A 209 2.84 -5.40 -60.76
N THR A 210 3.12 -4.86 -59.58
CA THR A 210 4.48 -4.48 -59.21
C THR A 210 4.60 -4.47 -57.69
N ARG A 211 5.64 -5.13 -57.21
CA ARG A 211 6.05 -5.23 -55.81
C ARG A 211 6.78 -3.94 -55.46
N GLY A 212 6.17 -3.11 -54.62
CA GLY A 212 6.80 -1.91 -54.05
C GLY A 212 6.99 -2.07 -52.55
N ASP A 213 8.25 -2.28 -52.14
CA ASP A 213 8.66 -2.19 -50.74
C ASP A 213 8.66 -0.72 -50.31
N SER A 214 7.60 -0.29 -49.62
CA SER A 214 7.57 0.97 -48.89
C SER A 214 8.12 0.75 -47.48
N ASN A 215 9.37 1.19 -47.29
CA ASN A 215 9.95 1.41 -45.97
C ASN A 215 9.22 2.57 -45.29
N ASN A 216 8.19 2.24 -44.50
CA ASN A 216 7.63 3.19 -43.53
C ASN A 216 8.59 3.28 -42.34
N GLU A 217 9.33 4.40 -42.27
CA GLU A 217 10.03 4.80 -41.06
C GLU A 217 8.99 5.15 -39.98
N VAL A 218 8.87 4.29 -38.97
CA VAL A 218 7.99 4.51 -37.82
C VAL A 218 8.77 5.31 -36.78
N VAL A 219 8.52 6.62 -36.70
CA VAL A 219 9.01 7.45 -35.60
C VAL A 219 8.15 7.16 -34.37
N VAL A 220 8.65 6.32 -33.47
CA VAL A 220 8.03 6.07 -32.15
C VAL A 220 8.46 7.17 -31.19
N THR A 221 7.61 8.17 -30.99
CA THR A 221 7.79 9.12 -29.89
C THR A 221 7.33 8.47 -28.59
N VAL A 222 8.27 7.93 -27.82
CA VAL A 222 8.01 7.50 -26.45
C VAL A 222 7.87 8.74 -25.58
N VAL A 223 6.64 9.18 -25.34
CA VAL A 223 6.36 10.13 -24.28
C VAL A 223 6.37 9.33 -22.98
N ALA A 224 7.54 9.21 -22.37
CA ALA A 224 7.64 8.83 -20.97
C ALA A 224 6.82 9.85 -20.18
N GLY A 225 5.69 9.42 -19.63
CA GLY A 225 4.91 10.22 -18.69
C GLY A 225 5.85 10.63 -17.56
N ARG A 226 6.25 11.91 -17.55
CA ARG A 226 7.05 12.50 -16.47
C ARG A 226 6.30 12.27 -15.16
N GLY A 227 6.77 11.31 -14.38
CA GLY A 227 6.68 11.41 -12.92
C GLY A 227 7.22 12.79 -12.56
N ARG A 228 6.40 13.59 -11.88
CA ARG A 228 6.82 14.91 -11.41
C ARG A 228 7.84 14.72 -10.30
N ASP A 229 9.10 14.59 -10.68
CA ASP A 229 10.20 14.88 -9.78
C ASP A 229 10.29 16.41 -9.64
N LEU A 230 10.01 16.86 -8.43
CA LEU A 230 10.29 18.21 -7.97
C LEU A 230 11.82 18.41 -8.02
N VAL A 231 12.31 18.99 -9.11
CA VAL A 231 13.67 19.52 -9.18
C VAL A 231 13.69 20.81 -8.35
N GLY A 232 14.23 20.72 -7.14
CA GLY A 232 14.62 21.88 -6.34
C GLY A 232 15.89 22.50 -6.90
N ASN A 233 15.83 23.79 -7.22
CA ASN A 233 16.98 24.61 -7.57
C ASN A 233 17.96 24.68 -6.39
N ILE A 234 19.23 24.41 -6.66
CA ILE A 234 20.35 24.79 -5.78
C ILE A 234 20.90 26.10 -6.32
N CYS A 235 20.66 27.20 -5.60
CA CYS A 235 21.47 28.40 -5.70
C CYS A 235 22.71 28.19 -4.83
N ALA A 236 23.89 28.28 -5.43
CA ALA A 236 25.14 28.39 -4.69
C ALA A 236 25.43 29.87 -4.41
N ALA A 237 25.82 30.16 -3.17
CA ALA A 237 26.54 31.35 -2.74
C ALA A 237 27.78 30.86 -1.97
#